data_AF-A0A2K6G2F7-F1
#
_entry.id   AF-A0A2K6G2F7-F1
#
_cell.length_a   1.000
_cell.length_b   1.000
_cell.length_c   1.000
_cell.angle_alpha   90.00
_cell.angle_beta   90.00
_cell.angle_gamma   90.00
#
_symmetry.space_group_name_H-M   'P 1'
#
loop_
_entity.id
_entity.type
_entity.pdbx_description
1 polymer ?
#
loop_
_entity_poly.entity_id
_entity_poly.type
_entity_poly.pdbx_seq_one_letter_code
_entity_poly.pdbx_strand_id
1 'polypeptide(L)'
;MALSSPRTPSLETLDGWHPDPDGDPAGHPPSETQAEDCLSFLPVRVLHPVSLHGFRGRAATPVLDLEAEPSVDVILVGSGPPSPGRGRDLIAYEVQVNQRNIEDICLCCGSFRVHTQHPLFEGGMCAPCKDKFLDTLFLYDDDGYQSYCSICCAGETLLICENPDCTRCYCFECVDSLVSPGTSEKVHAMSNWVCFLCLPFSRSGLLQRRRRWRAGLKAFCDRESESSLETYKTVPVWKREPVRVLSLFGNIKRELTSLGFLEAGSGPGRLKHLDDVTDVVRRDVEDWGPFDLVYGATPPLGHTCYRPPGWYLFQFCRLLQYARPPPGSPKPFFWMFVDNLVLSQEDVDAAARFLETEPVTIQDVCGRALQDAVRVWSNVPAVRSSKHSAPVSEEELSLLAQDRQRARLPPGTPARLVKNCFLPLREYFKYFSAELTSSL
;
A
#
# COMPACT_ATOMS: atom_id res chain seq x y z
N MET A 1 -10.88 -43.56 -63.48
CA MET A 1 -10.35 -42.92 -64.70
C MET A 1 -9.78 -41.58 -64.25
N ALA A 2 -8.51 -41.55 -63.84
CA ALA A 2 -7.31 -41.28 -64.65
C ALA A 2 -7.26 -39.80 -65.11
N LEU A 3 -6.52 -38.96 -64.37
CA LEU A 3 -5.25 -38.27 -64.75
C LEU A 3 -5.55 -36.81 -65.18
N SER A 4 -4.80 -35.74 -64.85
CA SER A 4 -3.39 -35.54 -64.51
C SER A 4 -3.13 -34.08 -64.08
N SER A 5 -2.13 -33.84 -63.23
CA SER A 5 -1.52 -32.53 -62.88
C SER A 5 -0.63 -31.96 -64.02
N PRO A 6 -0.06 -30.71 -63.96
CA PRO A 6 1.14 -30.40 -63.16
C PRO A 6 1.34 -28.93 -62.62
N ARG A 7 2.21 -28.81 -61.58
CA ARG A 7 3.16 -27.75 -61.09
C ARG A 7 3.14 -26.35 -61.77
N THR A 8 3.34 -25.17 -61.11
CA THR A 8 4.33 -24.70 -60.08
C THR A 8 3.95 -23.25 -59.60
N PRO A 9 4.63 -22.62 -58.60
CA PRO A 9 4.06 -21.67 -57.63
C PRO A 9 4.26 -20.17 -57.93
N SER A 10 3.50 -19.31 -57.27
CA SER A 10 3.77 -17.87 -57.16
C SER A 10 3.44 -17.32 -55.76
N LEU A 11 4.30 -16.37 -55.36
CA LEU A 11 4.47 -15.68 -54.09
C LEU A 11 3.36 -14.64 -53.81
N GLU A 12 3.32 -14.14 -52.56
CA GLU A 12 2.63 -12.94 -52.04
C GLU A 12 1.17 -13.11 -51.58
N THR A 13 0.63 -12.49 -50.52
CA THR A 13 1.04 -11.82 -49.27
C THR A 13 -0.30 -11.56 -48.56
N LEU A 14 -0.41 -11.68 -47.23
CA LEU A 14 -1.01 -10.68 -46.33
C LEU A 14 -1.31 -11.23 -44.95
N ASP A 15 -0.65 -10.56 -44.01
CA ASP A 15 -0.67 -10.69 -42.57
C ASP A 15 -2.06 -10.53 -41.94
N GLY A 16 -2.31 -11.35 -40.92
CA GLY A 16 -3.35 -11.14 -39.92
C GLY A 16 -2.71 -10.87 -38.56
N TRP A 17 -2.11 -9.71 -38.37
CA TRP A 17 -1.75 -9.21 -37.04
C TRP A 17 -2.97 -8.56 -36.38
N HIS A 18 -3.52 -9.23 -35.37
CA HIS A 18 -4.39 -8.59 -34.39
C HIS A 18 -3.52 -7.81 -33.38
N PRO A 19 -3.77 -6.51 -33.13
CA PRO A 19 -3.08 -5.78 -32.07
C PRO A 19 -3.63 -6.18 -30.69
N ASP A 20 -2.72 -6.49 -29.77
CA ASP A 20 -2.94 -6.91 -28.38
C ASP A 20 -3.33 -5.69 -27.51
N PRO A 21 -4.47 -5.68 -26.78
CA PRO A 21 -5.02 -4.49 -26.09
C PRO A 21 -4.26 -4.05 -24.81
N ASP A 22 -3.12 -4.66 -24.53
CA ASP A 22 -2.26 -4.37 -23.36
C ASP A 22 -0.86 -3.84 -23.74
N GLY A 23 -0.67 -3.38 -24.98
CA GLY A 23 0.55 -2.69 -25.39
C GLY A 23 0.64 -1.28 -24.81
N ASP A 24 1.70 -1.01 -24.03
CA ASP A 24 2.16 0.37 -23.79
C ASP A 24 2.42 1.03 -25.17
N PRO A 25 1.98 2.27 -25.42
CA PRO A 25 2.26 2.93 -26.70
C PRO A 25 3.77 3.10 -26.85
N ALA A 26 4.36 2.39 -27.81
CA ALA A 26 5.75 2.57 -28.20
C ALA A 26 5.89 3.95 -28.86
N GLY A 27 6.35 4.93 -28.10
CA GLY A 27 6.84 6.19 -28.64
C GLY A 27 8.14 5.94 -29.38
N HIS A 28 8.16 6.16 -30.70
CA HIS A 28 9.41 6.28 -31.45
C HIS A 28 10.24 7.45 -30.90
N PRO A 29 11.57 7.31 -30.74
CA PRO A 29 12.40 8.39 -30.24
C PRO A 29 12.59 9.45 -31.33
N PRO A 30 12.52 10.76 -31.04
CA PRO A 30 13.16 11.74 -31.88
C PRO A 30 14.67 11.71 -31.63
N SER A 31 15.41 11.87 -32.71
CA SER A 31 16.87 11.92 -32.80
C SER A 31 17.49 12.96 -31.85
N GLU A 32 18.65 12.59 -31.29
CA GLU A 32 19.56 13.47 -30.56
C GLU A 32 19.80 14.78 -31.30
N THR A 33 19.48 15.91 -30.68
CA THR A 33 20.24 17.16 -30.83
C THR A 33 20.03 18.05 -29.60
N GLN A 34 21.14 18.64 -29.17
CA GLN A 34 21.37 19.55 -28.03
C GLN A 34 20.26 20.56 -27.73
N ALA A 35 19.98 20.75 -26.43
CA ALA A 35 19.59 22.06 -25.89
C ALA A 35 19.96 22.13 -24.41
N GLU A 36 21.02 22.88 -24.12
CA GLU A 36 21.35 23.39 -22.79
C GLU A 36 20.38 24.51 -22.38
N ASP A 37 20.28 24.68 -21.05
CA ASP A 37 19.94 25.89 -20.29
C ASP A 37 18.60 26.61 -20.53
N CYS A 38 17.72 26.52 -19.53
CA CYS A 38 17.42 27.62 -18.59
C CYS A 38 16.22 27.23 -17.71
N LEU A 39 16.44 26.98 -16.41
CA LEU A 39 15.35 26.96 -15.42
C LEU A 39 15.69 27.86 -14.23
N SER A 40 14.82 28.83 -14.04
CA SER A 40 14.77 29.75 -12.91
C SER A 40 14.41 29.02 -11.61
N PHE A 41 15.17 29.31 -10.56
CA PHE A 41 15.09 28.76 -9.22
C PHE A 41 13.80 29.13 -8.47
N LEU A 42 13.15 28.13 -7.85
CA LEU A 42 12.36 28.28 -6.63
C LEU A 42 12.63 27.07 -5.71
N PRO A 43 12.65 27.24 -4.37
CA PRO A 43 13.11 26.19 -3.45
C PRO A 43 12.07 25.08 -3.25
N VAL A 44 12.54 23.83 -3.26
CA VAL A 44 11.78 22.60 -3.01
C VAL A 44 11.71 22.28 -1.51
N ARG A 45 10.59 21.68 -1.09
CA ARG A 45 10.34 21.24 0.30
C ARG A 45 11.22 20.03 0.65
N VAL A 46 12.11 20.23 1.61
CA VAL A 46 12.79 19.15 2.34
C VAL A 46 11.90 18.76 3.51
N LEU A 47 11.50 17.48 3.59
CA LEU A 47 10.96 16.92 4.82
C LEU A 47 12.03 16.04 5.45
N HIS A 48 12.55 16.51 6.59
CA HIS A 48 13.35 15.69 7.48
C HIS A 48 12.42 14.78 8.29
N PRO A 49 12.81 13.53 8.57
CA PRO A 49 12.13 12.73 9.57
C PRO A 49 12.21 13.44 10.92
N VAL A 50 11.07 13.51 11.63
CA VAL A 50 11.04 13.91 13.03
C VAL A 50 11.79 12.84 13.82
N SER A 51 13.05 13.11 14.13
CA SER A 51 13.82 12.32 15.09
C SER A 51 13.19 12.43 16.47
N LEU A 52 12.64 11.33 16.97
CA LEU A 52 12.53 11.05 18.40
C LEU A 52 13.96 10.90 18.95
N HIS A 53 14.52 11.96 19.53
CA HIS A 53 15.73 11.85 20.35
C HIS A 53 15.59 12.65 21.64
N GLY A 54 15.83 11.98 22.76
CA GLY A 54 15.98 12.65 24.04
C GLY A 54 15.88 11.76 25.28
N PHE A 55 16.74 10.76 25.43
CA PHE A 55 17.13 10.29 26.77
C PHE A 55 18.64 10.49 26.95
N ARG A 56 18.99 11.62 27.57
CA ARG A 56 20.29 11.83 28.21
C ARG A 56 20.01 12.38 29.62
N GLY A 57 19.82 11.46 30.56
CA GLY A 57 19.62 11.79 31.97
C GLY A 57 20.92 12.30 32.58
N ARG A 58 20.90 13.55 33.05
CA ARG A 58 21.94 14.16 33.86
C ARG A 58 21.44 14.09 35.31
N ALA A 59 22.00 13.19 36.12
CA ALA A 59 21.75 13.14 37.55
C ALA A 59 23.00 13.62 38.29
N ALA A 60 22.83 14.56 39.21
CA ALA A 60 23.84 15.06 40.11
C ALA A 60 23.42 14.70 41.53
N THR A 61 24.31 14.07 42.31
CA THR A 61 24.36 14.12 43.78
C THR A 61 25.75 13.66 44.27
N PRO A 62 26.19 14.06 45.48
CA PRO A 62 27.60 14.35 45.77
C PRO A 62 28.40 13.21 46.44
N VAL A 63 29.72 13.27 46.19
CA VAL A 63 30.94 12.94 46.98
C VAL A 63 30.81 12.01 48.19
N LEU A 64 31.63 10.94 48.23
CA LEU A 64 32.63 10.60 49.27
C LEU A 64 33.52 9.40 48.84
N ASP A 65 34.82 9.50 49.12
CA ASP A 65 35.93 8.57 48.83
C ASP A 65 35.82 7.20 49.52
N LEU A 66 36.38 6.13 48.92
CA LEU A 66 37.39 5.22 49.52
C LEU A 66 37.72 3.99 48.64
N GLU A 67 39.03 3.86 48.41
CA GLU A 67 39.94 2.81 47.91
C GLU A 67 39.53 1.33 47.65
N ALA A 68 40.32 0.74 46.73
CA ALA A 68 40.83 -0.65 46.63
C ALA A 68 40.22 -1.61 45.57
N GLU A 69 41.05 -1.93 44.56
CA GLU A 69 41.02 -3.10 43.64
C GLU A 69 41.28 -4.44 44.39
N PRO A 70 41.19 -5.66 43.77
CA PRO A 70 40.67 -6.09 42.45
C PRO A 70 39.72 -7.32 42.54
N SER A 71 39.25 -7.87 41.41
CA SER A 71 39.16 -9.34 41.12
C SER A 71 37.91 -9.83 40.34
N VAL A 72 38.16 -10.30 39.10
CA VAL A 72 37.61 -11.49 38.41
C VAL A 72 36.31 -11.41 37.58
N ASP A 73 36.55 -11.60 36.28
CA ASP A 73 35.82 -12.27 35.19
C ASP A 73 34.43 -11.81 34.72
N VAL A 74 34.45 -11.11 33.58
CA VAL A 74 33.34 -11.01 32.62
C VAL A 74 33.57 -12.02 31.50
N ILE A 75 32.70 -13.03 31.38
CA ILE A 75 32.63 -13.91 30.21
C ILE A 75 31.89 -13.18 29.08
N LEU A 76 32.65 -12.74 28.08
CA LEU A 76 32.15 -12.27 26.78
C LEU A 76 31.71 -13.48 25.94
N VAL A 77 30.41 -13.64 25.72
CA VAL A 77 29.88 -14.58 24.72
C VAL A 77 29.72 -13.86 23.38
N GLY A 78 30.77 -14.01 22.56
CA GLY A 78 30.68 -14.35 21.13
C GLY A 78 29.94 -13.42 20.18
N SER A 79 30.58 -12.32 19.77
CA SER A 79 30.37 -11.74 18.45
C SER A 79 31.06 -12.64 17.41
N GLY A 80 30.29 -13.36 16.59
CA GLY A 80 30.82 -14.02 15.41
C GLY A 80 31.41 -13.01 14.41
N PRO A 81 32.39 -13.40 13.57
CA PRO A 81 33.01 -12.49 12.62
C PRO A 81 32.00 -12.02 11.56
N PRO A 82 32.05 -10.74 11.12
CA PRO A 82 31.26 -10.29 9.99
C PRO A 82 31.71 -11.06 8.75
N SER A 83 30.75 -11.73 8.10
CA SER A 83 30.97 -12.35 6.78
C SER A 83 31.48 -11.31 5.78
N PRO A 84 32.36 -11.68 4.81
CA PRO A 84 32.88 -10.73 3.81
C PRO A 84 31.72 -10.04 3.11
N GLY A 85 31.79 -8.71 3.01
CA GLY A 85 30.69 -7.82 2.65
C GLY A 85 29.82 -8.36 1.52
N ARG A 86 28.55 -8.63 1.83
CA ARG A 86 27.49 -8.90 0.86
C ARG A 86 26.53 -7.72 0.95
N GLY A 87 26.82 -6.68 0.18
CA GLY A 87 26.02 -5.46 0.12
C GLY A 87 25.46 -5.23 -1.29
N ARG A 88 24.52 -4.30 -1.38
CA ARG A 88 23.89 -3.92 -2.66
C ARG A 88 24.89 -3.28 -3.64
N ASP A 89 25.94 -2.67 -3.11
CA ASP A 89 27.07 -2.09 -3.82
C ASP A 89 27.81 -3.08 -4.74
N LEU A 90 27.79 -4.37 -4.41
CA LEU A 90 28.43 -5.41 -5.22
C LEU A 90 27.58 -5.90 -6.39
N ILE A 91 26.28 -5.59 -6.44
CA ILE A 91 25.38 -6.09 -7.49
C ILE A 91 25.90 -5.69 -8.87
N ALA A 92 26.31 -4.43 -9.03
CA ALA A 92 26.81 -3.94 -10.31
C ALA A 92 28.07 -4.67 -10.78
N TYR A 93 29.00 -4.91 -9.85
CA TYR A 93 30.22 -5.67 -10.14
C TYR A 93 29.91 -7.12 -10.54
N GLU A 94 29.03 -7.80 -9.80
CA GLU A 94 28.65 -9.18 -10.09
C GLU A 94 27.99 -9.33 -11.48
N VAL A 95 27.13 -8.38 -11.86
CA VAL A 95 26.45 -8.43 -13.16
C VAL A 95 27.38 -8.03 -14.30
N GLN A 96 28.14 -6.96 -14.16
CA GLN A 96 28.93 -6.40 -15.26
C GLN A 96 30.30 -7.07 -15.43
N VAL A 97 30.97 -7.41 -14.33
CA VAL A 97 32.34 -7.96 -14.33
C VAL A 97 32.29 -9.48 -14.27
N ASN A 98 31.57 -10.04 -13.29
CA ASN A 98 31.46 -11.50 -13.15
C ASN A 98 30.43 -12.13 -14.11
N GLN A 99 29.71 -11.31 -14.90
CA GLN A 99 28.68 -11.74 -15.85
C GLN A 99 27.58 -12.62 -15.22
N ARG A 100 27.32 -12.44 -13.93
CA ARG A 100 26.24 -13.14 -13.22
C ARG A 100 24.90 -12.63 -13.74
N ASN A 101 23.95 -13.54 -13.92
CA ASN A 101 22.59 -13.15 -14.24
C ASN A 101 21.97 -12.39 -13.06
N ILE A 102 21.38 -11.22 -13.33
CA ILE A 102 20.75 -10.39 -12.29
C ILE A 102 19.59 -11.10 -11.60
N GLU A 103 18.93 -12.05 -12.29
CA GLU A 103 17.87 -12.90 -11.72
C GLU A 103 18.37 -13.84 -10.61
N ASP A 104 19.68 -14.10 -10.55
CA ASP A 104 20.33 -14.92 -9.52
C ASP A 104 20.84 -14.10 -8.33
N ILE A 105 20.50 -12.81 -8.27
CA ILE A 105 20.90 -11.88 -7.20
C ILE A 105 19.66 -11.20 -6.63
N CYS A 106 19.52 -11.19 -5.30
CA CYS A 106 18.48 -10.45 -4.62
C CYS A 106 18.68 -8.94 -4.82
N LEU A 107 17.78 -8.28 -5.56
CA LEU A 107 17.85 -6.83 -5.78
C LEU A 107 17.73 -6.01 -4.49
N CYS A 108 17.08 -6.56 -3.48
CA CYS A 108 16.80 -5.87 -2.24
C CYS A 108 18.03 -5.79 -1.31
N CYS A 109 18.92 -6.80 -1.33
CA CYS A 109 20.02 -6.89 -0.37
C CYS A 109 21.35 -7.44 -0.92
N GLY A 110 21.42 -7.83 -2.20
CA GLY A 110 22.63 -8.39 -2.81
C GLY A 110 22.88 -9.88 -2.53
N SER A 111 22.01 -10.57 -1.79
CA SER A 111 22.14 -12.00 -1.52
C SER A 111 22.00 -12.85 -2.79
N PHE A 112 22.85 -13.88 -2.95
CA PHE A 112 22.72 -14.87 -4.04
C PHE A 112 21.75 -16.01 -3.73
N ARG A 113 21.17 -16.04 -2.52
CA ARG A 113 20.17 -17.05 -2.14
C ARG A 113 18.78 -16.57 -2.55
N VAL A 114 18.52 -16.59 -3.85
CA VAL A 114 17.23 -16.18 -4.43
C VAL A 114 16.17 -17.25 -4.15
N HIS A 115 15.00 -16.80 -3.70
CA HIS A 115 13.82 -17.64 -3.48
C HIS A 115 12.84 -17.53 -4.65
N THR A 116 12.66 -16.31 -5.16
CA THR A 116 11.69 -15.98 -6.20
C THR A 116 12.16 -14.75 -6.96
N GLN A 117 11.48 -14.39 -8.03
CA GLN A 117 11.79 -13.20 -8.81
C GLN A 117 11.20 -11.93 -8.17
N HIS A 118 11.93 -10.82 -8.23
CA HIS A 118 11.41 -9.52 -7.78
C HIS A 118 10.21 -9.11 -8.64
N PRO A 119 9.05 -8.75 -8.06
CA PRO A 119 7.81 -8.62 -8.82
C PRO A 119 7.77 -7.42 -9.78
N LEU A 120 8.50 -6.34 -9.47
CA LEU A 120 8.46 -5.09 -10.24
C LEU A 120 9.58 -4.94 -11.29
N PHE A 121 10.75 -5.51 -11.03
CA PHE A 121 11.99 -5.30 -11.79
C PHE A 121 12.70 -6.64 -12.05
N GLU A 122 13.45 -6.74 -13.13
CA GLU A 122 14.26 -7.92 -13.46
C GLU A 122 15.38 -8.10 -12.44
N GLY A 123 15.40 -9.26 -11.81
CA GLY A 123 16.27 -9.59 -10.69
C GLY A 123 15.58 -10.48 -9.65
N GLY A 124 16.38 -11.13 -8.81
CA GLY A 124 15.92 -12.04 -7.78
C GLY A 124 15.44 -11.36 -6.50
N MET A 125 14.83 -12.16 -5.61
CA MET A 125 14.43 -11.78 -4.26
C MET A 125 14.65 -12.98 -3.32
N CYS A 126 15.40 -12.78 -2.23
CA CYS A 126 15.59 -13.81 -1.20
C CYS A 126 14.38 -13.91 -0.27
N ALA A 127 14.25 -15.01 0.47
CA ALA A 127 13.07 -15.25 1.33
C ALA A 127 12.80 -14.12 2.36
N PRO A 128 13.79 -13.62 3.13
CA PRO A 128 13.53 -12.52 4.07
C PRO A 128 13.08 -11.21 3.40
N CYS A 129 13.62 -10.91 2.21
CA CYS A 129 13.19 -9.72 1.46
C CYS A 129 11.80 -9.91 0.86
N LYS A 130 11.42 -11.14 0.47
CA LYS A 130 10.08 -11.48 0.03
C LYS A 130 9.05 -11.30 1.15
N ASP A 131 9.33 -11.80 2.35
CA ASP A 131 8.45 -11.62 3.50
C ASP A 131 8.29 -10.12 3.82
N LYS A 132 9.40 -9.39 3.91
CA LYS A 132 9.38 -7.93 4.11
C LYS A 132 8.61 -7.19 3.01
N PHE A 133 8.73 -7.61 1.76
CA PHE A 133 8.01 -7.00 0.64
C PHE A 133 6.50 -7.18 0.77
N LEU A 134 6.05 -8.39 1.12
CA LEU A 134 4.63 -8.67 1.33
C LEU A 134 4.06 -7.85 2.49
N ASP A 135 4.81 -7.68 3.57
CA ASP A 135 4.38 -6.92 4.74
C ASP A 135 4.26 -5.41 4.46
N THR A 136 5.11 -4.88 3.57
CA THR A 136 5.25 -3.42 3.38
C THR A 136 4.62 -2.87 2.09
N LEU A 137 4.24 -3.71 1.13
CA LEU A 137 3.77 -3.32 -0.21
C LEU A 137 2.66 -2.25 -0.22
N PHE A 138 1.77 -2.32 0.77
CA PHE A 138 0.60 -1.44 0.91
C PHE A 138 0.62 -0.61 2.19
N LEU A 139 1.81 -0.37 2.76
CA LEU A 139 1.98 0.60 3.85
C LEU A 139 2.24 1.99 3.27
N TYR A 140 1.52 2.97 3.81
CA TYR A 140 1.52 4.36 3.37
C TYR A 140 1.71 5.28 4.57
N ASP A 141 2.44 6.36 4.34
CA ASP A 141 2.63 7.44 5.30
C ASP A 141 1.46 8.44 5.20
N ASP A 142 1.40 9.35 6.19
CA ASP A 142 0.36 10.39 6.28
C ASP A 142 0.37 11.37 5.10
N ASP A 143 1.50 11.47 4.39
CA ASP A 143 1.64 12.26 3.16
C ASP A 143 0.97 11.62 1.94
N GLY A 144 0.48 10.38 2.08
CA GLY A 144 -0.23 9.64 1.05
C GLY A 144 0.66 8.86 0.08
N TYR A 145 1.97 8.77 0.34
CA TYR A 145 2.92 7.96 -0.43
C TYR A 145 3.27 6.66 0.28
N GLN A 146 3.88 5.71 -0.44
CA GLN A 146 4.35 4.46 0.15
C GLN A 146 5.47 4.71 1.16
N SER A 147 5.35 4.14 2.36
CA SER A 147 6.30 4.32 3.47
C SER A 147 7.68 3.73 3.21
N TYR A 148 7.79 2.84 2.21
CA TYR A 148 9.00 2.08 1.95
C TYR A 148 9.39 2.14 0.47
N CYS A 149 10.69 2.01 0.23
CA CYS A 149 11.26 1.89 -1.10
C CYS A 149 10.60 0.75 -1.89
N SER A 150 10.09 1.05 -3.09
CA SER A 150 9.46 0.10 -4.01
C SER A 150 10.37 -1.05 -4.48
N ILE A 151 11.67 -1.01 -4.19
CA ILE A 151 12.63 -2.07 -4.52
C ILE A 151 13.00 -2.90 -3.28
N CYS A 152 13.59 -2.28 -2.25
CA CYS A 152 14.17 -3.01 -1.13
C CYS A 152 13.34 -2.98 0.16
N CYS A 153 12.23 -2.24 0.16
CA CYS A 153 11.38 -2.05 1.34
C CYS A 153 12.12 -1.40 2.53
N ALA A 154 13.16 -0.61 2.28
CA ALA A 154 13.78 0.25 3.30
C ALA A 154 13.01 1.58 3.40
N GLY A 155 12.82 2.10 4.61
CA GLY A 155 12.07 3.32 4.91
C GLY A 155 12.95 4.46 5.41
N GLU A 156 14.18 4.54 4.89
CA GLU A 156 15.11 5.66 5.20
C GLU A 156 14.79 6.86 4.30
N THR A 157 15.78 7.65 3.88
CA THR A 157 15.56 8.76 2.94
C THR A 157 15.04 8.25 1.59
N LEU A 158 13.86 8.70 1.20
CA LEU A 158 13.17 8.29 -0.02
C LEU A 158 13.07 9.42 -1.05
N LEU A 159 13.26 9.06 -2.31
CA LEU A 159 12.96 9.85 -3.50
C LEU A 159 11.52 9.56 -3.92
N ILE A 160 10.66 10.57 -3.87
CA ILE A 160 9.23 10.47 -4.18
C ILE A 160 9.01 10.76 -5.66
N CYS A 161 8.18 9.95 -6.33
CA CYS A 161 7.76 10.23 -7.69
C CYS A 161 6.84 11.46 -7.74
N GLU A 162 7.13 12.44 -8.59
CA GLU A 162 6.31 13.65 -8.75
C GLU A 162 5.15 13.48 -9.74
N ASN A 163 4.97 12.29 -10.31
CA ASN A 163 3.74 12.00 -11.06
C ASN A 163 2.55 12.00 -10.09
N PRO A 164 1.54 12.87 -10.24
CA PRO A 164 0.43 13.01 -9.28
C PRO A 164 -0.39 11.73 -9.06
N ASP A 165 -0.41 10.83 -10.04
CA ASP A 165 -1.11 9.55 -9.99
C ASP A 165 -0.22 8.39 -9.48
N CYS A 166 1.03 8.69 -9.12
CA CYS A 166 1.98 7.74 -8.57
C CYS A 166 2.16 7.96 -7.06
N THR A 167 2.32 6.87 -6.32
CA THR A 167 2.55 6.90 -4.88
C THR A 167 3.89 6.28 -4.48
N ARG A 168 4.77 6.03 -5.47
CA ARG A 168 5.96 5.21 -5.30
C ARG A 168 7.19 6.02 -4.93
N CYS A 169 8.01 5.37 -4.11
CA CYS A 169 9.19 5.96 -3.52
C CYS A 169 10.40 5.01 -3.69
N TYR A 170 11.60 5.57 -3.76
CA TYR A 170 12.84 4.81 -3.96
C TYR A 170 13.94 5.32 -3.02
N CYS A 171 14.67 4.44 -2.33
CA CYS A 171 15.79 4.89 -1.51
C CYS A 171 17.02 5.24 -2.35
N PHE A 172 17.84 6.16 -1.84
CA PHE A 172 19.06 6.64 -2.49
C PHE A 172 19.99 5.47 -2.87
N GLU A 173 20.21 4.56 -1.93
CA GLU A 173 21.10 3.40 -2.11
C GLU A 173 20.67 2.48 -3.27
N CYS A 174 19.36 2.24 -3.44
CA CYS A 174 18.88 1.43 -4.56
C CYS A 174 19.09 2.14 -5.89
N VAL A 175 18.88 3.46 -5.95
CA VAL A 175 19.11 4.24 -7.16
C VAL A 175 20.60 4.23 -7.53
N ASP A 176 21.49 4.44 -6.57
CA ASP A 176 22.92 4.47 -6.84
C ASP A 176 23.53 3.10 -7.15
N SER A 177 23.06 2.04 -6.49
CA SER A 177 23.60 0.68 -6.69
C SER A 177 23.11 0.03 -7.99
N LEU A 178 21.86 0.33 -8.41
CA LEU A 178 21.23 -0.36 -9.55
C LEU A 178 21.18 0.49 -10.82
N VAL A 179 21.22 1.82 -10.73
CA VAL A 179 21.21 2.70 -11.90
C VAL A 179 22.63 3.14 -12.23
N SER A 180 23.19 4.01 -11.39
CA SER A 180 24.60 4.40 -11.43
C SER A 180 24.95 5.22 -10.18
N PRO A 181 26.19 5.15 -9.67
CA PRO A 181 26.62 5.98 -8.54
C PRO A 181 26.39 7.49 -8.80
N GLY A 182 25.85 8.20 -7.81
CA GLY A 182 25.55 9.64 -7.87
C GLY A 182 24.28 9.98 -8.65
N THR A 183 23.44 8.99 -8.98
CA THR A 183 22.16 9.24 -9.65
C THR A 183 21.12 9.72 -8.65
N SER A 184 21.18 9.25 -7.41
CA SER A 184 20.25 9.67 -6.36
C SER A 184 20.32 11.18 -6.11
N GLU A 185 21.52 11.76 -6.03
CA GLU A 185 21.73 13.20 -5.87
C GLU A 185 21.21 14.00 -7.06
N LYS A 186 21.46 13.51 -8.29
CA LYS A 186 20.90 14.13 -9.50
C LYS A 186 19.38 14.13 -9.45
N VAL A 187 18.77 13.00 -9.11
CA VAL A 187 17.31 12.85 -9.00
C VAL A 187 16.76 13.76 -7.91
N HIS A 188 17.44 13.84 -6.77
CA HIS A 188 17.06 14.73 -5.67
C HIS A 188 17.10 16.22 -6.04
N ALA A 189 18.04 16.60 -6.91
CA ALA A 189 18.18 17.97 -7.41
C ALA A 189 17.22 18.32 -8.58
N MET A 190 16.58 17.31 -9.20
CA MET A 190 15.60 17.55 -10.25
C MET A 190 14.29 18.09 -9.68
N SER A 191 13.60 18.90 -10.46
CA SER A 191 12.16 19.12 -10.29
C SER A 191 11.40 18.23 -11.26
N ASN A 192 10.24 17.72 -10.85
CA ASN A 192 9.35 16.87 -11.65
C ASN A 192 9.95 15.50 -12.00
N TRP A 193 10.71 14.89 -11.08
CA TRP A 193 11.23 13.54 -11.32
C TRP A 193 10.10 12.50 -11.37
N VAL A 194 10.08 11.69 -12.43
CA VAL A 194 9.16 10.56 -12.58
C VAL A 194 9.90 9.25 -12.43
N CYS A 195 9.31 8.30 -11.71
CA CYS A 195 10.01 7.09 -11.30
C CYS A 195 10.16 6.06 -12.42
N PHE A 196 11.01 5.06 -12.17
CA PHE A 196 11.34 3.98 -13.12
C PHE A 196 10.15 3.10 -13.55
N LEU A 197 9.03 3.14 -12.82
CA LEU A 197 7.80 2.46 -13.23
C LEU A 197 6.87 3.34 -14.07
N CYS A 198 7.02 4.67 -13.98
CA CYS A 198 6.27 5.67 -14.73
C CYS A 198 6.97 6.09 -16.03
N LEU A 199 8.30 6.00 -16.10
CA LEU A 199 9.06 6.30 -17.31
C LEU A 199 8.62 5.41 -18.49
N PRO A 200 8.64 5.95 -19.73
CA PRO A 200 8.32 5.19 -20.93
C PRO A 200 9.40 4.15 -21.24
N PHE A 201 10.67 4.44 -20.90
CA PHE A 201 11.78 3.52 -21.08
C PHE A 201 11.79 2.47 -19.97
N SER A 202 11.99 1.21 -20.36
CA SER A 202 11.99 0.09 -19.41
C SER A 202 13.32 -0.09 -18.66
N ARG A 203 14.41 0.56 -19.11
CA ARG A 203 15.75 0.35 -18.57
C ARG A 203 16.35 1.65 -18.03
N SER A 204 17.00 1.57 -16.88
CA SER A 204 17.84 2.64 -16.33
C SER A 204 19.02 2.01 -15.61
N GLY A 205 20.20 2.05 -16.21
CA GLY A 205 21.36 1.29 -15.74
C GLY A 205 21.09 -0.22 -15.78
N LEU A 206 21.30 -0.91 -14.64
CA LEU A 206 20.95 -2.32 -14.45
C LEU A 206 19.48 -2.52 -14.08
N LEU A 207 18.79 -1.47 -13.63
CA LEU A 207 17.39 -1.55 -13.24
C LEU A 207 16.51 -1.66 -14.49
N GLN A 208 15.84 -2.80 -14.65
CA GLN A 208 14.96 -3.07 -15.79
C GLN A 208 13.55 -3.40 -15.29
N ARG A 209 12.57 -2.60 -15.70
CA ARG A 209 11.15 -2.80 -15.40
C ARG A 209 10.64 -4.07 -16.09
N ARG A 210 10.01 -4.97 -15.33
CA ARG A 210 9.40 -6.18 -15.92
C ARG A 210 8.24 -5.81 -16.85
N ARG A 211 8.11 -6.55 -17.95
CA ARG A 211 6.92 -6.48 -18.81
C ARG A 211 5.70 -6.95 -18.02
N ARG A 212 4.58 -6.23 -18.14
CA ARG A 212 3.32 -6.56 -17.45
C ARG A 212 3.48 -6.73 -15.92
N TRP A 213 4.38 -5.97 -15.29
CA TRP A 213 4.72 -6.10 -13.86
C TRP A 213 3.51 -6.07 -12.92
N ARG A 214 2.41 -5.39 -13.26
CA ARG A 214 1.18 -5.38 -12.44
C ARG A 214 0.52 -6.77 -12.33
N ALA A 215 0.51 -7.52 -13.44
CA ALA A 215 0.05 -8.90 -13.43
C ALA A 215 1.04 -9.80 -12.69
N GLY A 216 2.34 -9.57 -12.88
CA GLY A 216 3.40 -10.25 -12.14
C GLY A 216 3.32 -10.03 -10.62
N LEU A 217 3.02 -8.80 -10.18
CA LEU A 217 2.82 -8.44 -8.79
C LEU A 217 1.62 -9.18 -8.18
N LYS A 218 0.48 -9.21 -8.88
CA LYS A 218 -0.68 -10.01 -8.44
C LYS A 218 -0.30 -11.48 -8.30
N ALA A 219 0.30 -12.08 -9.33
CA ALA A 219 0.70 -13.49 -9.32
C ALA A 219 1.74 -13.81 -8.23
N PHE A 220 2.59 -12.84 -7.89
CA PHE A 220 3.50 -12.93 -6.75
C PHE A 220 2.73 -12.93 -5.43
N CYS A 221 1.82 -11.99 -5.20
CA CYS A 221 1.01 -11.95 -3.99
C CYS A 221 0.15 -13.22 -3.83
N ASP A 222 -0.51 -13.68 -4.91
CA ASP A 222 -1.36 -14.87 -4.88
C ASP A 222 -0.58 -16.16 -4.57
N ARG A 223 0.71 -16.22 -4.95
CA ARG A 223 1.57 -17.40 -4.72
C ARG A 223 2.25 -17.37 -3.36
N GLU A 224 2.70 -16.19 -2.94
CA GLU A 224 3.62 -16.04 -1.80
C GLU A 224 2.91 -15.58 -0.51
N SER A 225 1.67 -15.07 -0.60
CA SER A 225 0.89 -14.67 0.57
C SER A 225 0.23 -15.86 1.25
N GLU A 226 0.26 -15.87 2.58
CA GLU A 226 -0.49 -16.82 3.41
C GLU A 226 -1.97 -16.44 3.60
N SER A 227 -2.42 -15.31 3.02
CA SER A 227 -3.79 -14.80 3.21
C SER A 227 -4.81 -15.55 2.36
N SER A 228 -5.97 -15.88 2.95
CA SER A 228 -7.13 -16.44 2.25
C SER A 228 -7.86 -15.42 1.36
N LEU A 229 -7.62 -14.12 1.55
CA LEU A 229 -8.36 -13.05 0.88
C LEU A 229 -7.69 -12.65 -0.44
N GLU A 230 -8.50 -12.54 -1.50
CA GLU A 230 -8.02 -12.19 -2.85
C GLU A 230 -7.28 -10.84 -2.89
N THR A 231 -6.18 -10.80 -3.67
CA THR A 231 -5.47 -9.56 -4.02
C THR A 231 -5.83 -9.16 -5.45
N TYR A 232 -6.33 -7.94 -5.64
CA TYR A 232 -6.66 -7.45 -6.98
C TYR A 232 -5.42 -7.01 -7.75
N LYS A 233 -5.47 -7.13 -9.08
CA LYS A 233 -4.42 -6.60 -9.96
C LYS A 233 -4.49 -5.07 -9.91
N THR A 234 -3.35 -4.41 -9.67
CA THR A 234 -3.30 -2.94 -9.69
C THR A 234 -3.66 -2.39 -11.08
N VAL A 235 -4.24 -1.20 -11.11
CA VAL A 235 -4.81 -0.61 -12.33
C VAL A 235 -3.84 0.44 -12.88
N PRO A 236 -3.46 0.40 -14.18
CA PRO A 236 -2.68 1.45 -14.80
C PRO A 236 -3.38 2.80 -14.68
N VAL A 237 -2.61 3.87 -14.46
CA VAL A 237 -3.11 5.23 -14.19
C VAL A 237 -4.23 5.65 -15.14
N TRP A 238 -4.02 5.51 -16.46
CA TRP A 238 -4.99 5.93 -17.49
C TRP A 238 -6.26 5.07 -17.56
N LYS A 239 -6.28 3.87 -16.94
CA LYS A 239 -7.45 2.99 -16.83
C LYS A 239 -8.20 3.16 -15.50
N ARG A 240 -7.72 4.02 -14.59
CA ARG A 240 -8.34 4.21 -13.27
C ARG A 240 -9.61 5.04 -13.38
N GLU A 241 -10.73 4.45 -12.98
CA GLU A 241 -12.02 5.15 -12.85
C GLU A 241 -12.20 5.68 -11.43
N PRO A 242 -13.01 6.73 -11.21
CA PRO A 242 -13.30 7.20 -9.85
C PRO A 242 -14.13 6.17 -9.07
N VAL A 243 -13.85 6.03 -7.78
CA VAL A 243 -14.50 5.05 -6.90
C VAL A 243 -16.00 5.33 -6.72
N ARG A 244 -16.80 4.27 -6.66
CA ARG A 244 -18.22 4.30 -6.28
C ARG A 244 -18.42 3.62 -4.93
N VAL A 245 -19.07 4.30 -4.00
CA VAL A 245 -19.08 3.94 -2.58
C VAL A 245 -20.50 3.76 -2.07
N LEU A 246 -20.76 2.63 -1.41
CA LEU A 246 -21.93 2.44 -0.57
C LEU A 246 -21.50 2.57 0.90
N SER A 247 -22.04 3.54 1.61
CA SER A 247 -21.72 3.85 3.01
C SER A 247 -22.93 3.55 3.89
N LEU A 248 -22.78 2.62 4.84
CA LEU A 248 -23.85 2.11 5.68
C LEU A 248 -23.61 2.53 7.13
N PHE A 249 -24.56 3.23 7.74
CA PHE A 249 -24.63 3.62 9.16
C PHE A 249 -23.49 4.53 9.68
N GLY A 250 -22.39 4.65 8.96
CA GLY A 250 -21.33 5.62 9.13
C GLY A 250 -21.03 6.30 7.81
N ASN A 251 -20.91 7.63 7.81
CA ASN A 251 -20.67 8.42 6.61
C ASN A 251 -19.16 8.68 6.45
N ILE A 252 -18.55 8.07 5.42
CA ILE A 252 -17.11 8.18 5.13
C ILE A 252 -16.78 9.26 4.09
N LYS A 253 -17.76 10.07 3.67
CA LYS A 253 -17.61 11.04 2.58
C LYS A 253 -16.48 12.03 2.84
N ARG A 254 -16.39 12.57 4.06
CA ARG A 254 -15.38 13.59 4.40
C ARG A 254 -13.97 13.02 4.31
N GLU A 255 -13.76 11.82 4.84
CA GLU A 255 -12.47 11.15 4.86
C GLU A 255 -12.02 10.81 3.44
N LEU A 256 -12.90 10.20 2.62
CA LEU A 256 -12.58 9.89 1.22
C LEU A 256 -12.37 11.15 0.36
N THR A 257 -13.09 12.23 0.64
CA THR A 257 -12.85 13.54 -0.02
C THR A 257 -11.48 14.07 0.36
N SER A 258 -11.12 14.03 1.64
CA SER A 258 -9.81 14.51 2.11
C SER A 258 -8.62 13.68 1.61
N LEU A 259 -8.86 12.44 1.21
CA LEU A 259 -7.90 11.55 0.58
C LEU A 259 -7.88 11.65 -0.95
N GLY A 260 -8.69 12.54 -1.54
CA GLY A 260 -8.73 12.73 -2.99
C GLY A 260 -9.46 11.63 -3.77
N PHE A 261 -10.27 10.78 -3.14
CA PHE A 261 -11.07 9.78 -3.87
C PHE A 261 -12.41 10.32 -4.39
N LEU A 262 -12.94 11.36 -3.73
CA LEU A 262 -14.17 12.03 -4.10
C LEU A 262 -13.87 13.49 -4.48
N GLU A 263 -14.43 13.93 -5.60
CA GLU A 263 -14.26 15.30 -6.09
C GLU A 263 -15.04 16.30 -5.22
N ALA A 264 -14.36 17.37 -4.79
CA ALA A 264 -14.98 18.43 -4.00
C ALA A 264 -16.02 19.19 -4.86
N GLY A 265 -17.29 19.18 -4.43
CA GLY A 265 -18.37 19.91 -5.11
C GLY A 265 -19.05 19.17 -6.27
N SER A 266 -18.64 17.95 -6.61
CA SER A 266 -19.33 17.14 -7.63
C SER A 266 -20.63 16.57 -7.07
N GLY A 267 -21.67 16.53 -7.92
CA GLY A 267 -23.07 16.25 -7.54
C GLY A 267 -23.33 14.91 -6.84
N PRO A 268 -24.57 14.70 -6.35
CA PRO A 268 -24.96 13.47 -5.67
C PRO A 268 -24.91 12.30 -6.67
N GLY A 269 -23.98 11.36 -6.51
CA GLY A 269 -23.98 10.18 -7.39
C GLY A 269 -22.90 9.13 -7.17
N ARG A 270 -21.73 9.48 -6.62
CA ARG A 270 -20.64 8.49 -6.44
C ARG A 270 -20.60 7.83 -5.07
N LEU A 271 -21.16 8.47 -4.05
CA LEU A 271 -21.30 7.89 -2.71
C LEU A 271 -22.77 7.90 -2.32
N LYS A 272 -23.31 6.72 -2.02
CA LYS A 272 -24.65 6.51 -1.47
C LYS A 272 -24.52 6.23 0.02
N HIS A 273 -25.03 7.13 0.86
CA HIS A 273 -25.05 6.95 2.32
C HIS A 273 -26.45 6.57 2.78
N LEU A 274 -26.54 5.59 3.69
CA LEU A 274 -27.79 5.10 4.28
C LEU A 274 -27.64 4.94 5.79
N ASP A 275 -28.51 5.59 6.55
CA ASP A 275 -28.55 5.47 8.01
C ASP A 275 -29.40 4.27 8.47
N ASP A 276 -30.49 3.98 7.76
CA ASP A 276 -31.33 2.79 7.97
C ASP A 276 -31.45 2.00 6.67
N VAL A 277 -31.29 0.69 6.79
CA VAL A 277 -31.34 -0.26 5.67
C VAL A 277 -32.39 -1.34 5.87
N THR A 278 -33.24 -1.23 6.90
CA THR A 278 -34.25 -2.24 7.25
C THR A 278 -35.05 -2.69 6.04
N ASP A 279 -35.60 -1.73 5.29
CA ASP A 279 -36.49 -1.97 4.15
C ASP A 279 -35.75 -2.07 2.81
N VAL A 280 -34.41 -1.95 2.80
CA VAL A 280 -33.61 -2.04 1.58
C VAL A 280 -33.58 -3.48 1.09
N VAL A 281 -33.96 -3.67 -0.17
CA VAL A 281 -33.94 -4.95 -0.88
C VAL A 281 -32.83 -4.97 -1.94
N ARG A 282 -32.56 -6.16 -2.50
CA ARG A 282 -31.50 -6.35 -3.50
C ARG A 282 -31.68 -5.43 -4.72
N ARG A 283 -32.92 -5.30 -5.20
CA ARG A 283 -33.23 -4.46 -6.37
C ARG A 283 -32.81 -3.00 -6.14
N ASP A 284 -33.01 -2.46 -4.94
CA ASP A 284 -32.62 -1.08 -4.65
C ASP A 284 -31.11 -0.88 -4.80
N VAL A 285 -30.32 -1.84 -4.28
CA VAL A 285 -28.84 -1.78 -4.36
C VAL A 285 -28.37 -1.94 -5.81
N GLU A 286 -29.01 -2.81 -6.59
CA GLU A 286 -28.73 -2.97 -8.03
C GLU A 286 -29.06 -1.69 -8.81
N ASP A 287 -30.17 -1.03 -8.48
CA ASP A 287 -30.65 0.21 -9.13
C ASP A 287 -29.78 1.42 -8.81
N TRP A 288 -29.20 1.49 -7.60
CA TRP A 288 -28.24 2.56 -7.25
C TRP A 288 -26.90 2.44 -7.99
N GLY A 289 -26.68 1.30 -8.64
CA GLY A 289 -25.54 1.05 -9.49
C GLY A 289 -24.47 0.22 -8.81
N PRO A 290 -23.54 -0.35 -9.61
CA PRO A 290 -22.48 -1.17 -9.06
C PRO A 290 -21.54 -0.31 -8.21
N PHE A 291 -21.16 -0.87 -7.07
CA PHE A 291 -20.23 -0.25 -6.11
C PHE A 291 -18.85 -0.88 -6.24
N ASP A 292 -17.82 -0.09 -5.91
CA ASP A 292 -16.43 -0.55 -5.86
C ASP A 292 -15.92 -0.64 -4.41
N LEU A 293 -16.56 0.09 -3.49
CA LEU A 293 -16.29 0.07 -2.05
C LEU A 293 -17.59 0.04 -1.26
N VAL A 294 -17.72 -0.92 -0.34
CA VAL A 294 -18.78 -0.94 0.67
C VAL A 294 -18.20 -0.67 2.06
N TYR A 295 -18.59 0.44 2.67
CA TYR A 295 -18.20 0.82 4.02
C TYR A 295 -19.38 0.64 4.97
N GLY A 296 -19.13 0.06 6.14
CA GLY A 296 -20.09 0.00 7.23
C GLY A 296 -19.41 0.28 8.55
N ALA A 297 -20.10 0.96 9.46
CA ALA A 297 -19.61 1.14 10.82
C ALA A 297 -20.73 0.96 11.84
N THR A 298 -20.43 0.33 12.96
CA THR A 298 -21.33 0.39 14.12
C THR A 298 -21.45 1.86 14.59
N PRO A 299 -22.49 2.22 15.35
CA PRO A 299 -22.60 3.58 15.90
C PRO A 299 -21.48 3.83 16.92
N PRO A 300 -21.08 5.09 17.14
CA PRO A 300 -20.10 5.41 18.16
C PRO A 300 -20.66 5.12 19.57
N LEU A 301 -19.77 4.80 20.51
CA LEU A 301 -20.12 4.56 21.90
C LEU A 301 -20.89 5.75 22.49
N GLY A 302 -21.99 5.46 23.20
CA GLY A 302 -22.84 6.48 23.83
C GLY A 302 -23.88 7.13 22.91
N HIS A 303 -23.93 6.78 21.62
CA HIS A 303 -25.04 7.19 20.75
C HIS A 303 -26.30 6.38 21.08
N THR A 304 -27.44 7.04 21.28
CA THR A 304 -28.72 6.36 21.53
C THR A 304 -29.22 5.74 20.25
N CYS A 305 -28.81 4.51 19.97
CA CYS A 305 -29.41 3.71 18.90
C CYS A 305 -30.53 2.81 19.44
N TYR A 306 -31.64 2.75 18.72
CA TYR A 306 -32.75 1.82 18.97
C TYR A 306 -32.48 0.37 18.50
N ARG A 307 -31.32 0.09 17.88
CA ARG A 307 -30.96 -1.21 17.31
C ARG A 307 -29.86 -1.91 18.13
N PRO A 308 -29.95 -3.23 18.34
CA PRO A 308 -28.85 -4.02 18.94
C PRO A 308 -27.56 -3.95 18.09
N PRO A 309 -26.35 -3.98 18.68
CA PRO A 309 -25.08 -3.91 17.94
C PRO A 309 -24.96 -4.93 16.80
N GLY A 310 -25.30 -6.20 17.05
CA GLY A 310 -25.27 -7.26 16.02
C GLY A 310 -26.16 -6.99 14.81
N TRP A 311 -27.21 -6.18 14.93
CA TRP A 311 -28.05 -5.80 13.78
C TRP A 311 -27.22 -5.14 12.67
N TYR A 312 -26.29 -4.25 13.03
CA TYR A 312 -25.43 -3.56 12.07
C TYR A 312 -24.54 -4.51 11.27
N LEU A 313 -23.98 -5.51 11.95
CA LEU A 313 -23.17 -6.55 11.32
C LEU A 313 -24.00 -7.34 10.30
N PHE A 314 -25.16 -7.88 10.71
CA PHE A 314 -25.97 -8.71 9.82
C PHE A 314 -26.53 -7.90 8.64
N GLN A 315 -26.90 -6.64 8.86
CA GLN A 315 -27.33 -5.76 7.78
C GLN A 315 -26.20 -5.41 6.83
N PHE A 316 -24.98 -5.17 7.35
CA PHE A 316 -23.80 -4.99 6.52
C PHE A 316 -23.54 -6.22 5.65
N CYS A 317 -23.52 -7.42 6.22
CA CYS A 317 -23.33 -8.67 5.48
C CYS A 317 -24.39 -8.87 4.38
N ARG A 318 -25.66 -8.54 4.68
CA ARG A 318 -26.77 -8.62 3.71
C ARG A 318 -26.54 -7.68 2.52
N LEU A 319 -26.26 -6.41 2.76
CA LEU A 319 -26.08 -5.43 1.69
C LEU A 319 -24.74 -5.63 0.95
N LEU A 320 -23.70 -6.11 1.63
CA LEU A 320 -22.43 -6.50 1.01
C LEU A 320 -22.65 -7.56 -0.07
N GLN A 321 -23.51 -8.55 0.19
CA GLN A 321 -23.86 -9.57 -0.80
C GLN A 321 -24.63 -8.98 -2.00
N TYR A 322 -25.47 -7.96 -1.79
CA TYR A 322 -26.21 -7.31 -2.87
C TYR A 322 -25.31 -6.44 -3.75
N ALA A 323 -24.32 -5.77 -3.16
CA ALA A 323 -23.38 -4.91 -3.85
C ALA A 323 -22.23 -5.67 -4.53
N ARG A 324 -21.99 -6.94 -4.16
CA ARG A 324 -20.88 -7.74 -4.68
C ARG A 324 -21.03 -7.94 -6.20
N PRO A 325 -19.97 -7.69 -6.99
CA PRO A 325 -20.01 -7.93 -8.43
C PRO A 325 -20.29 -9.40 -8.77
N PRO A 326 -20.79 -9.69 -9.98
CA PRO A 326 -20.99 -11.06 -10.45
C PRO A 326 -19.71 -11.91 -10.34
N PRO A 327 -19.83 -13.21 -10.03
CA PRO A 327 -18.68 -14.11 -9.98
C PRO A 327 -17.85 -14.05 -11.28
N GLY A 328 -16.53 -13.94 -11.15
CA GLY A 328 -15.62 -13.84 -12.28
C GLY A 328 -15.41 -12.42 -12.83
N SER A 329 -16.05 -11.40 -12.26
CA SER A 329 -15.74 -10.00 -12.58
C SER A 329 -14.28 -9.66 -12.23
N PRO A 330 -13.48 -9.14 -13.19
CA PRO A 330 -12.11 -8.72 -12.91
C PRO A 330 -12.01 -7.35 -12.21
N LYS A 331 -13.16 -6.69 -11.95
CA LYS A 331 -13.19 -5.36 -11.34
C LYS A 331 -12.82 -5.44 -9.85
N PRO A 332 -11.88 -4.61 -9.37
CA PRO A 332 -11.57 -4.53 -7.96
C PRO A 332 -12.81 -4.14 -7.15
N PHE A 333 -13.10 -4.90 -6.10
CA PHE A 333 -14.22 -4.65 -5.19
C PHE A 333 -13.77 -4.76 -3.74
N PHE A 334 -13.93 -3.69 -2.99
CA PHE A 334 -13.45 -3.57 -1.63
C PHE A 334 -14.61 -3.43 -0.65
N TRP A 335 -14.38 -3.84 0.59
CA TRP A 335 -15.32 -3.64 1.67
C TRP A 335 -14.58 -3.46 2.99
N MET A 336 -15.18 -2.70 3.90
CA MET A 336 -14.66 -2.48 5.24
C MET A 336 -15.82 -2.35 6.21
N PHE A 337 -15.79 -3.14 7.27
CA PHE A 337 -16.68 -3.03 8.41
C PHE A 337 -15.89 -2.61 9.65
N VAL A 338 -16.34 -1.56 10.32
CA VAL A 338 -15.68 -0.97 11.49
C VAL A 338 -16.58 -1.12 12.72
N ASP A 339 -16.06 -1.76 13.75
CA ASP A 339 -16.68 -1.79 15.07
C ASP A 339 -16.00 -0.80 16.01
N ASN A 340 -16.79 0.13 16.55
CA ASN A 340 -16.41 1.08 17.59
C ASN A 340 -16.38 0.45 18.99
N LEU A 341 -16.02 -0.82 19.09
CA LEU A 341 -15.99 -1.60 20.32
C LEU A 341 -17.37 -1.72 20.98
N VAL A 342 -18.44 -1.79 20.18
CA VAL A 342 -19.81 -1.98 20.68
C VAL A 342 -20.32 -3.41 20.50
N LEU A 343 -19.65 -4.21 19.67
CA LEU A 343 -19.99 -5.62 19.49
C LEU A 343 -19.59 -6.46 20.71
N SER A 344 -20.47 -7.39 21.08
CA SER A 344 -20.15 -8.42 22.07
C SER A 344 -19.15 -9.44 21.52
N GLN A 345 -18.54 -10.26 22.37
CA GLN A 345 -17.61 -11.29 21.88
C GLN A 345 -18.31 -12.30 20.96
N GLU A 346 -19.58 -12.64 21.23
CA GLU A 346 -20.38 -13.49 20.33
C GLU A 346 -20.59 -12.84 18.96
N ASP A 347 -20.84 -11.52 18.92
CA ASP A 347 -20.98 -10.78 17.67
C ASP A 347 -19.65 -10.68 16.91
N VAL A 348 -18.52 -10.54 17.61
CA VAL A 348 -17.17 -10.51 17.03
C VAL A 348 -16.83 -11.86 16.39
N ASP A 349 -17.08 -12.96 17.11
CA ASP A 349 -16.90 -14.32 16.59
C ASP A 349 -17.81 -14.58 15.39
N ALA A 350 -19.06 -14.10 15.44
CA ALA A 350 -19.98 -14.16 14.31
C ALA A 350 -19.44 -13.34 13.13
N ALA A 351 -18.97 -12.11 13.36
CA ALA A 351 -18.41 -11.26 12.32
C ALA A 351 -17.24 -11.94 11.60
N ALA A 352 -16.30 -12.53 12.36
CA ALA A 352 -15.17 -13.24 11.80
C ALA A 352 -15.60 -14.41 10.88
N ARG A 353 -16.64 -15.16 11.28
CA ARG A 353 -17.19 -16.25 10.47
C ARG A 353 -17.93 -15.76 9.22
N PHE A 354 -18.77 -14.73 9.35
CA PHE A 354 -19.58 -14.21 8.23
C PHE A 354 -18.74 -13.43 7.20
N LEU A 355 -17.69 -12.75 7.65
CA LEU A 355 -16.79 -11.95 6.82
C LEU A 355 -15.53 -12.73 6.39
N GLU A 356 -15.38 -13.97 6.88
CA GLU A 356 -14.29 -14.91 6.55
C GLU A 356 -12.89 -14.33 6.80
N THR A 357 -12.74 -13.50 7.82
CA THR A 357 -11.47 -12.90 8.24
C THR A 357 -11.51 -12.51 9.70
N GLU A 358 -10.37 -12.62 10.38
CA GLU A 358 -10.22 -12.13 11.75
C GLU A 358 -10.24 -10.60 11.81
N PRO A 359 -10.72 -9.99 12.92
CA PRO A 359 -10.64 -8.56 13.13
C PRO A 359 -9.20 -8.09 13.29
N VAL A 360 -8.95 -6.85 12.85
CA VAL A 360 -7.73 -6.12 13.11
C VAL A 360 -8.06 -4.92 13.99
N THR A 361 -7.36 -4.77 15.11
CA THR A 361 -7.55 -3.63 16.02
C THR A 361 -6.64 -2.49 15.61
N ILE A 362 -7.23 -1.35 15.25
CA ILE A 362 -6.52 -0.11 14.92
C ILE A 362 -6.67 0.84 16.10
N GLN A 363 -5.57 1.46 16.50
CA GLN A 363 -5.48 2.21 17.75
C GLN A 363 -4.87 3.60 17.53
N ASP A 364 -5.31 4.55 18.34
CA ASP A 364 -4.65 5.83 18.52
C ASP A 364 -4.00 5.86 19.91
N VAL A 365 -2.68 6.00 19.93
CA VAL A 365 -1.87 5.97 21.15
C VAL A 365 -1.13 7.29 21.26
N CYS A 366 -1.37 8.02 22.35
CA CYS A 366 -0.61 9.22 22.69
C CYS A 366 0.38 8.89 23.81
N GLY A 367 1.66 8.72 23.46
CA GLY A 367 2.70 8.29 24.40
C GLY A 367 2.50 6.84 24.82
N ARG A 368 2.03 6.60 26.06
CA ARG A 368 1.67 5.26 26.57
C ARG A 368 0.16 5.07 26.77
N ALA A 369 -0.64 6.11 26.52
CA ALA A 369 -2.07 6.07 26.78
C ALA A 369 -2.83 5.76 25.48
N LEU A 370 -3.64 4.70 25.52
CA LEU A 370 -4.61 4.38 24.47
C LEU A 370 -5.73 5.45 24.50
N GLN A 371 -5.80 6.25 23.45
CA GLN A 371 -6.81 7.31 23.30
C GLN A 371 -8.08 6.78 22.65
N ASP A 372 -7.91 5.97 21.62
CA ASP A 372 -9.01 5.45 20.81
C ASP A 372 -8.62 4.10 20.21
N ALA A 373 -9.61 3.27 19.92
CA ALA A 373 -9.44 2.02 19.21
C ALA A 373 -10.72 1.62 18.50
N VAL A 374 -10.55 0.93 17.36
CA VAL A 374 -11.62 0.31 16.58
C VAL A 374 -11.18 -1.09 16.15
N ARG A 375 -12.15 -1.99 16.00
CA ARG A 375 -11.93 -3.29 15.33
C ARG A 375 -12.38 -3.17 13.88
N VAL A 376 -11.61 -3.73 12.96
CA VAL A 376 -11.86 -3.60 11.52
C VAL A 376 -11.79 -4.97 10.85
N TRP A 377 -12.77 -5.24 10.00
CA TRP A 377 -12.76 -6.35 9.04
C TRP A 377 -12.74 -5.75 7.64
N SER A 378 -11.82 -6.19 6.79
CA SER A 378 -11.72 -5.63 5.44
C SER A 378 -10.90 -6.51 4.51
N ASN A 379 -11.24 -6.47 3.22
CA ASN A 379 -10.35 -6.98 2.17
C ASN A 379 -9.38 -5.93 1.62
N VAL A 380 -9.36 -4.69 2.15
CA VAL A 380 -8.39 -3.66 1.76
C VAL A 380 -6.98 -4.06 2.24
N PRO A 381 -5.96 -4.06 1.36
CA PRO A 381 -4.66 -4.63 1.70
C PRO A 381 -3.97 -4.05 2.95
N ALA A 382 -4.03 -2.73 3.18
CA ALA A 382 -3.36 -2.10 4.32
C ALA A 382 -3.85 -2.62 5.68
N VAL A 383 -5.12 -3.02 5.79
CA VAL A 383 -5.68 -3.52 7.05
C VAL A 383 -5.02 -4.85 7.45
N ARG A 384 -4.59 -5.65 6.46
CA ARG A 384 -3.96 -6.95 6.69
C ARG A 384 -2.50 -6.83 7.14
N SER A 385 -1.82 -5.77 6.71
CA SER A 385 -0.40 -5.52 6.99
C SER A 385 -0.15 -4.92 8.38
N SER A 386 -1.18 -4.53 9.14
CA SER A 386 -1.01 -3.98 10.49
C SER A 386 -0.63 -5.02 11.56
N LYS A 387 -0.15 -6.22 11.15
CA LYS A 387 0.40 -7.27 12.03
C LYS A 387 1.49 -6.77 12.99
N HIS A 388 1.99 -5.55 12.80
CA HIS A 388 3.04 -4.92 13.61
C HIS A 388 2.53 -3.97 14.70
N SER A 389 1.23 -3.71 14.83
CA SER A 389 0.70 -3.03 16.02
C SER A 389 0.73 -4.01 17.19
N ALA A 390 1.34 -3.62 18.32
CA ALA A 390 1.34 -4.44 19.52
C ALA A 390 -0.10 -4.87 19.87
N PRO A 391 -0.33 -6.16 20.17
CA PRO A 391 -1.65 -6.61 20.56
C PRO A 391 -2.07 -5.86 21.81
N VAL A 392 -3.17 -5.11 21.73
CA VAL A 392 -3.82 -4.57 22.92
C VAL A 392 -4.67 -5.68 23.51
N SER A 393 -4.57 -5.83 24.82
CA SER A 393 -5.33 -6.83 25.53
C SER A 393 -6.83 -6.54 25.42
N GLU A 394 -7.64 -7.58 25.38
CA GLU A 394 -9.10 -7.44 25.35
C GLU A 394 -9.62 -6.70 26.61
N GLU A 395 -8.90 -6.83 27.72
CA GLU A 395 -9.14 -6.11 28.97
C GLU A 395 -8.97 -4.59 28.79
N GLU A 396 -7.88 -4.14 28.16
CA GLU A 396 -7.64 -2.72 27.87
C GLU A 396 -8.69 -2.13 26.92
N LEU A 397 -9.12 -2.87 25.89
CA LEU A 397 -10.22 -2.44 25.02
C LEU A 397 -11.55 -2.34 25.77
N SER A 398 -11.81 -3.28 26.68
CA SER A 398 -13.01 -3.28 27.52
C SER A 398 -13.03 -2.10 28.49
N LEU A 399 -11.89 -1.78 29.11
CA LEU A 399 -11.72 -0.59 29.96
C LEU A 399 -11.94 0.69 29.16
N LEU A 400 -11.34 0.81 27.96
CA LEU A 400 -11.55 1.95 27.08
C LEU A 400 -13.03 2.11 26.70
N ALA A 401 -13.72 1.03 26.35
CA ALA A 401 -15.14 1.07 26.01
C ALA A 401 -15.99 1.57 27.20
N GLN A 402 -15.70 1.11 28.42
CA GLN A 402 -16.38 1.57 29.64
C GLN A 402 -16.11 3.05 29.94
N ASP A 403 -14.87 3.49 29.81
CA ASP A 403 -14.49 4.89 30.05
C ASP A 403 -15.16 5.84 29.05
N ARG A 404 -15.26 5.44 27.78
CA ARG A 404 -15.96 6.21 26.74
C ARG A 404 -17.47 6.31 27.01
N GLN A 405 -18.10 5.22 27.45
CA GLN A 405 -19.51 5.25 27.86
C GLN A 405 -19.75 6.21 29.03
N ARG A 406 -18.84 6.25 30.00
CA ARG A 406 -18.94 7.15 31.17
C ARG A 406 -18.67 8.61 30.82
N ALA A 407 -17.68 8.86 29.97
CA ALA A 407 -17.19 10.21 29.69
C ALA A 407 -18.12 11.04 28.79
N ARG A 408 -19.12 10.43 28.13
CA ARG A 408 -20.01 11.10 27.14
C ARG A 408 -19.21 11.98 26.17
N LEU A 409 -18.03 11.50 25.77
CA LEU A 409 -17.13 12.26 24.91
C LEU A 409 -17.84 12.57 23.59
N PRO A 410 -17.67 13.78 23.03
CA PRO A 410 -18.18 14.07 21.71
C PRO A 410 -17.61 13.03 20.74
N PRO A 411 -18.44 12.45 19.86
CA PRO A 411 -17.99 11.38 18.98
C PRO A 411 -16.89 11.91 18.07
N GLY A 412 -15.64 11.58 18.37
CA GLY A 412 -14.62 11.53 17.34
C GLY A 412 -15.14 10.58 16.28
N THR A 413 -15.32 11.05 15.05
CA THR A 413 -15.79 10.20 13.95
C THR A 413 -14.82 9.04 13.78
N PRO A 414 -15.25 7.79 14.02
CA PRO A 414 -14.38 6.60 13.95
C PRO A 414 -13.70 6.43 12.59
N ALA A 415 -14.32 7.00 11.56
CA ALA A 415 -13.76 7.20 10.22
C ALA A 415 -12.34 7.78 10.21
N ARG A 416 -11.95 8.59 11.21
CA ARG A 416 -10.60 9.18 11.30
C ARG A 416 -9.51 8.14 11.51
N LEU A 417 -9.73 7.12 12.36
CA LEU A 417 -8.73 6.09 12.64
C LEU A 417 -8.46 5.19 11.44
N VAL A 418 -9.51 4.94 10.65
CA VAL A 418 -9.43 4.09 9.46
C VAL A 418 -9.12 4.86 8.19
N LYS A 419 -8.97 6.20 8.27
CA LYS A 419 -8.77 7.07 7.10
C LYS A 419 -7.61 6.57 6.24
N ASN A 420 -6.44 6.37 6.84
CA ASN A 420 -5.24 6.01 6.09
C ASN A 420 -5.29 4.56 5.55
N CYS A 421 -6.17 3.71 6.09
CA CYS A 421 -6.38 2.36 5.56
C CYS A 421 -6.92 2.38 4.11
N PHE A 422 -7.50 3.49 3.65
CA PHE A 422 -7.97 3.62 2.27
C PHE A 422 -6.88 4.07 1.29
N LEU A 423 -5.68 4.48 1.73
CA LEU A 423 -4.61 4.96 0.85
C LEU A 423 -4.19 3.95 -0.25
N PRO A 424 -4.12 2.63 -0.01
CA PRO A 424 -3.85 1.65 -1.06
C PRO A 424 -4.84 1.68 -2.22
N LEU A 425 -6.05 2.21 -2.02
CA LEU A 425 -7.05 2.34 -3.08
C LEU A 425 -6.58 3.27 -4.22
N ARG A 426 -5.56 4.12 -3.98
CA ARG A 426 -4.89 4.93 -5.02
C ARG A 426 -4.24 4.08 -6.11
N GLU A 427 -3.96 2.80 -5.86
CA GLU A 427 -3.45 1.87 -6.88
C GLU A 427 -4.53 1.36 -7.86
N TYR A 428 -5.81 1.58 -7.53
CA TYR A 428 -6.96 1.01 -8.25
C TYR A 428 -7.89 2.07 -8.84
N PHE A 429 -8.07 3.20 -8.16
CA PHE A 429 -9.05 4.22 -8.52
C PHE A 429 -8.41 5.58 -8.81
N LYS A 430 -9.16 6.44 -9.51
CA LYS A 430 -8.73 7.79 -9.85
C LYS A 430 -8.53 8.62 -8.57
N TYR A 431 -7.46 9.41 -8.56
CA TYR A 431 -7.15 10.36 -7.51
C TYR A 431 -7.41 11.78 -8.02
N PHE A 432 -8.02 12.61 -7.18
CA PHE A 432 -8.29 14.03 -7.42
C PHE A 432 -7.40 14.82 -6.47
N SER A 433 -6.40 15.52 -7.00
CA SER A 433 -5.54 16.38 -6.18
C SER A 433 -6.35 17.48 -5.52
N ALA A 434 -6.22 17.62 -4.21
CA ALA A 434 -6.87 18.69 -3.45
C ALA A 434 -6.28 20.08 -3.75
N GLU A 435 -5.06 20.15 -4.31
CA GLU A 435 -4.33 21.40 -4.52
C GLU A 435 -4.91 22.30 -5.63
N LEU A 436 -5.75 21.77 -6.52
CA LEU A 436 -6.40 22.56 -7.58
C LEU A 436 -7.66 23.30 -7.15
N THR A 437 -8.12 23.12 -5.90
CA THR A 437 -9.37 23.76 -5.41
C THR A 437 -9.15 25.02 -4.58
N SER A 438 -7.91 25.44 -4.30
CA SER A 438 -7.63 26.70 -3.57
C SER A 438 -7.36 27.90 -4.47
N SER A 439 -7.37 27.72 -5.81
CA SER A 439 -6.97 28.76 -6.78
C SER A 439 -8.10 29.24 -7.70
N LEU A 440 -9.38 29.04 -7.31
CA LEU A 440 -10.53 29.59 -8.05
C LEU A 440 -11.46 30.39 -7.13
#